data_AF-A0A9D4AHJ7-F1
#
_entry.id   AF-A0A9D4AHJ7-F1
#
_cell.length_a   1.000
_cell.length_b   1.000
_cell.length_c   1.000
_cell.angle_alpha   90.00
_cell.angle_beta   90.00
_cell.angle_gamma   90.00
#
_symmetry.space_group_name_H-M   'P 1'
#
loop_
_entity.id
_entity.type
_entity.pdbx_description
1 polymer ?
#
loop_
_entity_poly.entity_id
_entity_poly.type
_entity_poly.pdbx_seq_one_letter_code
_entity_poly.pdbx_strand_id
1 'polypeptide(L)'
;MASSTLNQKSKFHARSNSLPSRPHPLVTQIDEHLCRLKSNESASSSSSSMSRKLSGLRDLYELVNELLNGSLKLLDVCGVAKDALLQAKEDTQQLPSILRRRGDEAGFTYEAKEYLA
;
A
#
# COMPACT_ATOMS: atom_id res chain seq x y z
N MET A 1 -9.61 -50.89 4.04
CA MET A 1 -8.28 -50.27 3.82
C MET A 1 -8.48 -48.78 3.72
N ALA A 2 -7.87 -48.01 4.63
CA ALA A 2 -7.99 -46.55 4.65
C ALA A 2 -6.87 -45.95 3.81
N SER A 3 -7.21 -45.38 2.66
CA SER A 3 -6.26 -44.65 1.81
C SER A 3 -6.31 -43.17 2.19
N SER A 4 -5.32 -42.71 2.92
CA SER A 4 -5.10 -41.31 3.29
C SER A 4 -4.44 -40.56 2.12
N THR A 5 -5.22 -39.70 1.45
CA THR A 5 -4.70 -38.84 0.39
C THR A 5 -3.93 -37.66 1.01
N LEU A 6 -2.64 -37.63 0.74
CA LEU A 6 -1.67 -36.68 1.27
C LEU A 6 -1.93 -35.28 0.69
N ASN A 7 -2.40 -34.37 1.55
CA ASN A 7 -2.60 -32.95 1.23
C ASN A 7 -1.23 -32.26 1.07
N GLN A 8 -0.64 -32.33 -0.12
CA GLN A 8 0.56 -31.56 -0.46
C GLN A 8 0.19 -30.08 -0.64
N LYS A 9 0.14 -29.34 0.48
CA LYS A 9 0.18 -27.88 0.46
C LYS A 9 1.48 -27.44 -0.20
N SER A 10 1.42 -26.89 -1.41
CA SER A 10 2.56 -26.26 -2.05
C SER A 10 2.96 -25.02 -1.23
N LYS A 11 4.12 -25.12 -0.57
CA LYS A 11 4.71 -24.05 0.23
C LYS A 11 5.39 -23.03 -0.68
N PHE A 12 4.60 -22.18 -1.35
CA PHE A 12 5.18 -20.99 -1.99
C PHE A 12 5.42 -19.93 -0.90
N HIS A 13 6.68 -19.78 -0.48
CA HIS A 13 7.09 -18.74 0.47
C HIS A 13 7.58 -17.52 -0.33
N ALA A 14 6.65 -16.62 -0.68
CA ALA A 14 7.01 -15.31 -1.18
C ALA A 14 7.63 -14.51 -0.02
N ARG A 15 8.94 -14.24 -0.09
CA ARG A 15 9.64 -13.37 0.84
C ARG A 15 9.72 -11.98 0.24
N SER A 16 9.02 -11.02 0.85
CA SER A 16 9.15 -9.61 0.49
C SER A 16 10.55 -9.11 0.85
N ASN A 17 11.22 -8.48 -0.10
CA ASN A 17 12.50 -7.81 0.04
C ASN A 17 12.25 -6.31 0.17
N SER A 18 12.53 -5.73 1.34
CA SER A 18 12.43 -4.28 1.56
C SER A 18 13.61 -3.56 0.92
N LEU A 19 13.32 -2.43 0.28
CA LEU A 19 14.35 -1.50 -0.20
C LEU A 19 14.72 -0.50 0.91
N PRO A 20 15.90 0.12 0.85
CA PRO A 20 16.26 1.20 1.78
C PRO A 20 15.20 2.30 1.78
N SER A 21 14.75 2.73 2.96
CA SER A 21 13.80 3.84 3.07
C SER A 21 14.53 5.15 2.83
N ARG A 22 14.15 5.88 1.78
CA ARG A 22 14.67 7.22 1.49
C ARG A 22 13.76 8.24 2.17
N PRO A 23 14.30 9.21 2.93
CA PRO A 23 13.48 10.22 3.58
C PRO A 23 12.68 11.00 2.54
N HIS A 24 11.40 11.24 2.85
CA HIS A 24 10.50 12.00 1.98
C HIS A 24 10.95 13.47 1.93
N PRO A 25 10.92 14.15 0.77
CA PRO A 25 11.37 15.54 0.64
C PRO A 25 10.74 16.50 1.65
N LEU A 26 9.45 16.31 1.98
CA LEU A 26 8.76 17.11 3.00
C LEU A 26 9.34 16.94 4.41
N VAL A 27 9.77 15.74 4.78
CA VAL A 27 10.36 15.46 6.11
C VAL A 27 11.68 16.20 6.26
N THR A 28 12.48 16.25 5.19
CA THR A 28 13.74 17.02 5.18
C THR A 28 13.49 18.52 5.30
N GLN A 29 12.46 19.06 4.63
CA GLN A 29 12.09 20.49 4.73
C GLN A 29 11.60 20.87 6.13
N ILE A 30 10.79 20.01 6.76
CA ILE A 30 10.32 20.21 8.14
C ILE A 30 11.50 20.31 9.11
N ASP A 31 12.49 19.41 8.98
CA ASP A 31 13.68 19.40 9.83
C ASP A 31 14.53 20.67 9.66
N GLU A 32 14.69 21.13 8.42
CA GLU A 32 15.38 22.39 8.11
C GLU A 32 14.66 23.60 8.74
N HIS A 33 13.33 23.68 8.63
CA HIS A 33 12.54 24.76 9.24
C HIS A 33 12.61 24.75 10.77
N LEU A 34 12.61 23.57 11.39
CA LEU A 34 12.81 23.41 12.84
C LEU A 34 14.19 23.90 13.27
N CYS A 35 15.26 23.49 12.58
CA CYS A 35 16.62 23.94 12.86
C CYS A 35 16.73 25.47 12.74
N ARG A 36 16.16 26.06 11.69
CA ARG A 36 16.13 27.52 11.50
C ARG A 36 15.39 28.25 12.63
N LEU A 37 14.27 27.71 13.10
CA LEU A 37 13.51 28.30 14.21
C LEU A 37 14.27 28.19 15.54
N LYS A 38 14.93 27.05 15.79
CA LYS A 38 15.77 26.80 16.97
C LYS A 38 16.88 27.85 17.10
N SER A 39 17.57 28.19 16.02
CA SER A 39 18.66 29.17 16.03
C SER A 39 18.20 30.61 16.35
N ASN A 40 16.91 30.93 16.18
CA ASN A 40 16.37 32.27 16.44
C ASN A 40 15.98 32.48 17.92
N GLU A 41 16.05 31.43 18.76
CA GLU A 41 15.71 31.49 20.18
C GLU A 41 16.63 32.43 20.98
N SER A 42 17.90 32.52 20.59
CA SER A 42 18.98 33.20 21.33
C SER A 42 19.05 34.73 21.15
N ALA A 43 18.24 35.32 20.27
CA ALA A 43 18.27 36.76 19.98
C ALA A 43 17.12 37.51 20.66
N SER A 44 17.49 38.52 21.46
CA SER A 44 16.67 39.38 22.33
C SER A 44 15.28 39.77 21.81
N SER A 45 14.36 39.90 22.77
CA SER A 45 12.95 40.33 22.71
C SER A 45 12.71 41.65 21.97
N SER A 46 12.89 41.64 20.66
CA SER A 46 12.51 42.70 19.74
C SER A 46 11.30 42.26 18.92
N SER A 47 10.43 43.22 18.59
CA SER A 47 9.19 42.98 17.82
C SER A 47 9.46 42.25 16.49
N SER A 48 10.53 42.61 15.78
CA SER A 48 10.94 41.99 14.52
C SER A 48 11.37 40.52 14.66
N SER A 49 12.01 40.14 15.76
CA SER A 49 12.39 38.73 16.04
C SER A 49 11.16 37.84 16.27
N MET A 50 10.13 38.38 16.94
CA MET A 50 8.87 37.67 17.14
C MET A 50 8.10 37.42 15.83
N SER A 51 8.02 38.42 14.95
CA SER A 51 7.35 38.27 13.64
C SER A 51 8.00 37.18 12.76
N ARG A 52 9.34 37.06 12.80
CA ARG A 52 10.09 36.01 12.08
C ARG A 52 9.84 34.61 12.65
N LYS A 53 9.72 34.48 13.97
CA LYS A 53 9.34 33.21 14.61
C LYS A 53 7.91 32.79 14.25
N LEU A 54 6.96 33.73 14.30
CA LEU A 54 5.56 33.45 13.98
C LEU A 54 5.35 33.05 12.51
N SER A 55 6.05 33.70 11.58
CA SER A 55 6.04 33.29 10.16
C SER A 55 6.64 31.89 9.98
N GLY A 56 7.82 31.62 10.55
CA GLY A 56 8.42 30.28 10.45
C GLY A 56 7.55 29.16 11.05
N LEU A 57 6.80 29.44 12.14
CA LEU A 57 5.84 28.49 12.70
C LEU A 57 4.64 28.24 11.78
N ARG A 58 4.16 29.27 11.08
CA ARG A 58 3.12 29.12 10.05
C ARG A 58 3.58 28.22 8.92
N ASP A 59 4.77 28.50 8.37
CA ASP A 59 5.33 27.71 7.27
C ASP A 59 5.50 26.23 7.68
N LEU A 60 5.99 26.00 8.90
CA LEU A 60 6.15 24.66 9.46
C LEU A 60 4.80 23.94 9.61
N TYR A 61 3.77 24.65 10.07
CA TYR A 61 2.42 24.11 10.19
C TYR A 61 1.86 23.67 8.84
N GLU A 62 2.06 24.47 7.79
CA GLU A 62 1.61 24.14 6.43
C GLU A 62 2.29 22.87 5.89
N LEU A 63 3.61 22.74 6.07
CA LEU A 63 4.36 21.53 5.66
C LEU A 63 3.88 20.27 6.39
N VAL A 64 3.64 20.35 7.69
CA VAL A 64 3.13 19.23 8.49
C VAL A 64 1.72 18.84 8.05
N ASN A 65 0.87 19.83 7.77
CA ASN A 65 -0.49 19.59 7.29
C ASN A 65 -0.49 18.89 5.92
N GLU A 66 0.40 19.27 5.01
CA GLU A 66 0.55 18.60 3.71
C GLU A 66 0.99 17.14 3.87
N LEU A 67 1.96 16.87 4.75
CA LEU A 67 2.44 15.52 5.04
C LEU A 67 1.31 14.63 5.60
N LEU A 68 0.51 15.16 6.54
CA LEU A 68 -0.64 14.48 7.12
C LEU A 68 -1.70 14.16 6.06
N ASN A 69 -2.02 15.14 5.21
CA ASN A 69 -2.97 14.95 4.11
C ASN A 69 -2.51 13.86 3.13
N GLY A 70 -1.22 13.82 2.78
CA GLY A 70 -0.65 12.74 1.97
C GLY A 70 -0.78 11.37 2.64
N SER A 71 -0.50 11.30 3.94
CA SER A 71 -0.58 10.07 4.72
C SER A 71 -2.02 9.54 4.84
N LEU A 72 -3.00 10.42 5.02
CA LEU A 72 -4.42 10.06 5.06
C LEU A 72 -4.90 9.48 3.73
N LYS A 73 -4.53 10.09 2.61
CA LYS A 73 -4.85 9.57 1.27
C LYS A 73 -4.27 8.18 1.03
N LEU A 74 -3.05 7.92 1.49
CA LEU A 74 -2.45 6.59 1.40
C LEU A 74 -3.23 5.57 2.22
N LEU A 75 -3.72 5.95 3.40
CA LEU A 75 -4.55 5.09 4.24
C LEU A 75 -5.88 4.74 3.55
N ASP A 76 -6.53 5.72 2.90
CA ASP A 76 -7.76 5.50 2.13
C ASP A 76 -7.55 4.50 1.00
N VAL A 77 -6.48 4.66 0.21
CA VAL A 77 -6.09 3.72 -0.85
C VAL A 77 -5.83 2.32 -0.29
N CYS A 78 -5.13 2.23 0.85
CA CYS A 78 -4.92 0.95 1.52
C CYS A 78 -6.24 0.30 1.96
N GLY A 79 -7.22 1.08 2.41
CA GLY A 79 -8.56 0.62 2.73
C GLY A 79 -9.24 -0.01 1.52
N VAL A 80 -9.31 0.73 0.40
CA VAL A 80 -9.89 0.24 -0.86
C VAL A 80 -9.19 -1.03 -1.35
N ALA A 81 -7.85 -1.05 -1.31
CA ALA A 81 -7.07 -2.23 -1.71
C ALA A 81 -7.38 -3.44 -0.82
N LYS A 82 -7.50 -3.23 0.50
CA LYS A 82 -7.87 -4.30 1.44
C LYS A 82 -9.25 -4.86 1.12
N ASP A 83 -10.23 -4.01 0.85
CA ASP A 83 -11.60 -4.42 0.58
C ASP A 83 -11.70 -5.17 -0.76
N ALA A 84 -11.01 -4.70 -1.80
CA ALA A 84 -10.90 -5.42 -3.07
C ALA A 84 -10.25 -6.79 -2.92
N LEU A 85 -9.20 -6.90 -2.08
CA LEU A 85 -8.56 -8.18 -1.77
C LEU A 85 -9.48 -9.12 -0.97
N LEU A 86 -10.27 -8.58 -0.04
CA LEU A 86 -11.27 -9.37 0.70
C LEU A 86 -12.35 -9.90 -0.24
N GLN A 87 -12.85 -9.07 -1.16
CA GLN A 87 -13.83 -9.47 -2.16
C GLN A 87 -13.29 -10.58 -3.08
N ALA A 88 -12.08 -10.42 -3.63
CA ALA A 88 -11.47 -11.42 -4.49
C ALA A 88 -11.27 -12.77 -3.76
N LYS A 89 -11.00 -12.74 -2.45
CA LYS A 89 -10.92 -13.94 -1.62
C LYS A 89 -12.27 -14.63 -1.44
N GLU A 90 -13.37 -13.87 -1.33
CA GLU A 90 -14.71 -14.44 -1.22
C GLU A 90 -15.17 -15.04 -2.55
N ASP A 91 -14.94 -14.34 -3.66
CA ASP A 91 -15.29 -14.80 -5.02
C ASP A 91 -14.55 -16.10 -5.40
N THR A 92 -13.28 -16.24 -4.99
CA THR A 92 -12.50 -17.46 -5.22
C THR A 92 -12.98 -18.67 -4.41
N GLN A 93 -13.70 -18.48 -3.30
CA GLN A 93 -14.32 -19.59 -2.57
C GLN A 93 -15.57 -20.13 -3.27
N GLN A 94 -16.19 -19.36 -4.17
CA GLN A 94 -17.35 -19.79 -4.96
C GLN A 94 -16.94 -20.51 -6.27
N LEU A 95 -15.73 -20.25 -6.79
CA LEU A 95 -15.17 -20.90 -7.99
C LEU A 95 -15.07 -22.44 -7.97
N PRO A 96 -14.88 -23.16 -6.84
CA PRO A 96 -14.89 -24.62 -6.83
C PRO A 96 -16.22 -25.22 -7.29
N SER A 97 -17.33 -24.49 -7.10
CA SER A 97 -18.66 -24.92 -7.55
C SER A 97 -18.81 -24.87 -9.08
N ILE A 98 -18.15 -23.90 -9.73
CA ILE A 98 -18.11 -23.73 -11.19
C ILE A 98 -17.14 -24.76 -11.81
N LEU A 99 -15.98 -24.98 -11.19
CA LEU A 99 -14.98 -25.94 -11.70
C LEU A 99 -15.43 -27.40 -11.52
N ARG A 100 -16.18 -27.74 -10.44
CA ARG A 100 -16.78 -29.07 -10.27
C ARG A 100 -17.90 -29.38 -11.27
N ARG A 101 -18.56 -28.38 -11.84
CA ARG A 101 -19.54 -28.55 -12.93
C ARG A 101 -18.90 -28.63 -14.31
N ARG A 102 -17.59 -28.36 -14.43
CA ARG A 102 -16.80 -28.40 -15.67
C ARG A 102 -15.77 -29.54 -15.64
N GLY A 103 -16.13 -30.63 -14.98
CA GLY A 103 -15.28 -31.79 -14.72
C GLY A 103 -15.48 -32.98 -15.66
N ASP A 104 -16.15 -32.79 -16.79
CA ASP A 104 -16.33 -33.81 -17.84
C ASP A 104 -15.92 -33.25 -19.22
N GLU A 105 -14.74 -32.67 -19.32
CA GLU A 105 -14.16 -32.29 -20.62
C GLU A 105 -13.42 -33.47 -21.26
N ALA A 106 -14.13 -34.59 -21.41
CA ALA A 106 -13.88 -35.57 -22.46
C ALA A 106 -14.66 -35.17 -23.74
N GLY A 107 -14.81 -33.87 -24.00
CA GLY A 107 -15.79 -33.31 -24.94
C GLY A 107 -15.22 -32.53 -26.14
N PHE A 108 -14.02 -31.93 -26.01
CA PHE A 108 -13.54 -30.94 -27.00
C PHE A 108 -12.47 -31.44 -27.98
N THR A 109 -12.17 -32.74 -28.02
CA THR A 109 -11.19 -33.29 -28.98
C THR A 109 -11.81 -33.70 -30.32
N TYR A 110 -13.13 -33.59 -30.47
CA TYR A 110 -13.86 -34.01 -31.68
C TYR A 110 -14.01 -32.89 -32.71
N GLU A 111 -14.13 -31.64 -32.26
CA GLU A 111 -14.43 -30.50 -33.15
C GLU A 111 -13.17 -30.01 -33.89
N ALA A 112 -11.97 -30.25 -33.35
CA ALA A 112 -10.71 -29.89 -33.99
C ALA A 112 -10.27 -30.85 -35.13
N LYS A 113 -10.98 -31.97 -35.34
CA LYS A 113 -10.70 -32.90 -36.44
C LYS A 113 -11.51 -32.62 -37.71
N GLU A 114 -12.58 -31.83 -37.62
CA GLU A 114 -13.37 -31.46 -38.80
C GLU A 114 -12.71 -30.35 -39.63
N TYR A 115 -11.83 -29.54 -39.01
CA TYR A 115 -11.08 -28.47 -39.67
C TYR A 115 -9.73 -28.92 -40.26
N LEU A 116 -9.44 -30.22 -40.25
CA LEU A 116 -8.18 -30.81 -40.74
C LEU A 116 -8.40 -31.86 -41.84
N ALA A 117 -9.56 -31.84 -42.49
CA ALA A 117 -9.90 -32.62 -43.68
C ALA A 117 -9.79 -31.76 -44.96
#